data_AF-A0A662UEQ4-F1
#
_entry.id   AF-A0A662UEQ4-F1
#
_cell.length_a   1.000
_cell.length_b   1.000
_cell.length_c   1.000
_cell.angle_alpha   90.00
_cell.angle_beta   90.00
_cell.angle_gamma   90.00
#
_symmetry.space_group_name_H-M   'P 1'
#
loop_
_entity.id
_entity.type
_entity.pdbx_description
1 polymer ?
#
loop_
_entity_poly.entity_id
_entity_poly.type
_entity_poly.pdbx_seq_one_letter_code
_entity_poly.pdbx_strand_id
1 'polypeptide(L)'
;FFIALAAALATGYLLYSTSLGYEIRVVGLNPRAARVARIDVGATYLKVFLISGFLAGLAGGSMVLGVFGSLIHRFSPGYGWDGITAALIARNNPYAVIPAALLLAALRTGSIGMMIGAGVSNELVLAVQGLILVAAAAPEAYSMLGRVVRGARGGGA
;
A
#
# COMPACT_ATOMS: atom_id res chain seq x y z
N PHE A 1 3.11 -15.33 -7.74
CA PHE A 1 1.95 -14.67 -8.38
C PHE A 1 0.62 -15.11 -7.76
N PHE A 2 0.23 -16.39 -7.83
CA PHE A 2 -1.07 -16.87 -7.30
C PHE A 2 -1.32 -16.53 -5.83
N ILE A 3 -0.31 -16.67 -4.97
CA ILE A 3 -0.40 -16.30 -3.54
C ILE A 3 -0.74 -14.82 -3.36
N ALA A 4 -0.09 -13.94 -4.13
CA ALA A 4 -0.34 -12.49 -4.06
C ALA A 4 -1.75 -12.13 -4.54
N LEU A 5 -2.23 -12.78 -5.61
CA LEU A 5 -3.59 -12.58 -6.12
C LEU A 5 -4.63 -13.06 -5.10
N ALA A 6 -4.44 -14.26 -4.53
CA ALA A 6 -5.31 -14.79 -3.50
C ALA A 6 -5.32 -13.88 -2.26
N ALA A 7 -4.16 -13.38 -1.82
CA ALA A 7 -4.04 -12.46 -0.70
C ALA A 7 -4.75 -11.12 -0.95
N ALA A 8 -4.63 -10.54 -2.15
CA ALA A 8 -5.31 -9.31 -2.52
C ALA A 8 -6.85 -9.48 -2.52
N LEU A 9 -7.34 -10.57 -3.13
CA LEU A 9 -8.77 -10.88 -3.16
C LEU A 9 -9.32 -11.20 -1.77
N ALA A 10 -8.59 -11.97 -0.96
CA ALA A 10 -8.95 -12.29 0.41
C ALA A 10 -9.01 -11.03 1.28
N THR A 11 -8.06 -10.11 1.11
CA THR A 11 -8.05 -8.82 1.81
C THR A 11 -9.25 -7.97 1.38
N GLY A 12 -9.56 -7.92 0.08
CA GLY A 12 -10.75 -7.23 -0.42
C GLY A 12 -12.05 -7.80 0.13
N TYR A 13 -12.19 -9.12 0.11
CA TYR A 13 -13.35 -9.80 0.69
C TYR A 13 -13.46 -9.54 2.20
N LEU A 14 -12.35 -9.65 2.93
CA LEU A 14 -12.31 -9.35 4.36
C LEU A 14 -12.76 -7.92 4.64
N LEU A 15 -12.27 -6.94 3.89
CA LEU A 15 -12.55 -5.52 4.14
C LEU A 15 -14.00 -5.14 3.79
N TYR A 16 -14.55 -5.68 2.71
CA TYR A 16 -15.86 -5.27 2.18
C TYR A 16 -17.01 -6.19 2.60
N SER A 17 -16.75 -7.47 2.82
CA SER A 17 -17.80 -8.48 3.02
C SER A 17 -17.90 -9.01 4.46
N THR A 18 -16.97 -8.68 5.36
CA THR A 18 -17.00 -9.19 6.74
C THR A 18 -17.28 -8.11 7.79
N SER A 19 -17.79 -8.52 8.95
CA SER A 19 -17.99 -7.67 10.13
C SER A 19 -16.68 -7.08 10.64
N LEU A 20 -15.59 -7.86 10.60
CA LEU A 20 -14.25 -7.41 10.95
C LEU A 20 -13.80 -6.27 10.02
N GLY A 21 -14.06 -6.37 8.71
CA GLY A 21 -13.79 -5.31 7.75
C GLY A 21 -14.62 -4.03 7.98
N TYR A 22 -15.84 -4.17 8.48
CA TYR A 22 -16.64 -3.03 8.92
C TYR A 22 -16.01 -2.34 10.14
N GLU A 23 -15.64 -3.10 11.18
CA GLU A 23 -14.95 -2.56 12.36
C GLU A 23 -13.67 -1.80 11.99
N ILE A 24 -12.83 -2.38 11.12
CA ILE A 24 -11.59 -1.74 10.63
C ILE A 24 -11.89 -0.40 9.97
N ARG A 25 -12.88 -0.35 9.06
CA ARG A 25 -13.22 0.88 8.33
C ARG A 25 -13.76 1.96 9.27
N VAL A 26 -14.62 1.59 10.22
CA VAL A 26 -15.19 2.55 11.18
C VAL A 26 -14.11 3.11 12.12
N VAL A 27 -13.24 2.25 12.64
CA VAL A 27 -12.11 2.66 13.49
C VAL A 27 -11.13 3.55 12.71
N GLY A 28 -10.88 3.24 11.45
CA GLY A 28 -10.01 4.03 10.57
C GLY A 28 -10.58 5.42 10.24
N LEU A 29 -11.90 5.57 10.14
CA LEU A 29 -12.55 6.86 9.90
C LEU A 29 -12.59 7.73 11.16
N ASN A 30 -13.04 7.16 12.28
CA ASN A 30 -13.08 7.89 13.55
C ASN A 30 -13.10 6.94 14.76
N PRO A 31 -11.98 6.78 15.49
CA PRO A 31 -11.90 5.88 16.64
C PRO A 31 -12.73 6.37 17.84
N ARG A 32 -13.06 7.67 17.92
CA ARG A 32 -13.97 8.18 18.96
C ARG A 32 -15.40 7.77 18.68
N ALA A 33 -15.86 7.87 17.44
CA ALA A 33 -17.18 7.42 17.03
C ALA A 33 -17.33 5.89 17.13
N ALA A 34 -16.27 5.14 16.80
CA ALA A 34 -16.24 3.69 16.92
C ALA A 34 -16.51 3.20 18.36
N ARG A 35 -15.96 3.89 19.37
CA ARG A 35 -16.21 3.58 20.78
C ARG A 35 -17.68 3.78 21.19
N VAL A 36 -18.34 4.79 20.64
CA VAL A 36 -19.78 5.02 20.86
C VAL A 36 -20.61 3.89 20.26
N ALA A 37 -20.17 3.35 19.12
CA ALA A 37 -20.75 2.15 18.50
C ALA A 37 -20.37 0.82 19.19
N ARG A 38 -19.75 0.87 20.38
CA ARG A 38 -19.27 -0.29 21.15
C ARG A 38 -18.24 -1.17 20.42
N ILE A 39 -17.48 -0.60 19.50
CA ILE A 39 -16.35 -1.28 18.86
C ILE A 39 -15.12 -1.13 19.75
N ASP A 40 -14.47 -2.23 20.08
CA ASP A 40 -13.19 -2.22 20.79
C ASP A 40 -12.05 -1.84 19.84
N VAL A 41 -11.70 -0.56 19.87
CA VAL A 41 -10.62 0.02 19.06
C VAL A 41 -9.28 -0.68 19.30
N GLY A 42 -8.97 -1.07 20.54
CA GLY A 42 -7.71 -1.72 20.89
C GLY A 42 -7.62 -3.12 20.28
N ALA A 43 -8.68 -3.91 20.43
CA ALA A 43 -8.76 -5.22 19.82
C ALA A 43 -8.75 -5.14 18.29
N THR A 44 -9.43 -4.16 17.69
CA THR A 44 -9.40 -3.94 16.23
C THR A 44 -7.97 -3.63 15.76
N TYR A 45 -7.22 -2.77 16.44
CA TYR A 45 -5.82 -2.52 16.08
C TYR A 45 -4.96 -3.78 16.15
N LEU A 46 -5.09 -4.58 17.22
CA LEU A 46 -4.34 -5.82 17.35
C LEU A 46 -4.64 -6.79 16.20
N LYS A 47 -5.94 -6.97 15.85
CA LYS A 47 -6.35 -7.80 14.71
C LYS A 47 -5.72 -7.30 13.40
N VAL A 48 -5.73 -5.99 13.16
CA VAL A 48 -5.13 -5.38 11.96
C VAL A 48 -3.63 -5.62 11.90
N PHE A 49 -2.92 -5.44 13.02
CA PHE A 49 -1.48 -5.68 13.09
C PHE A 49 -1.13 -7.14 12.81
N LEU A 50 -1.89 -8.09 13.37
CA LEU A 50 -1.69 -9.52 13.13
C LEU A 50 -1.93 -9.89 11.65
N ILE A 51 -3.02 -9.39 11.06
CA ILE A 51 -3.34 -9.65 9.64
C ILE A 51 -2.26 -9.05 8.73
N SER A 52 -1.84 -7.82 9.01
CA SER A 52 -0.81 -7.12 8.22
C SER A 52 0.55 -7.83 8.32
N GLY A 53 0.94 -8.23 9.54
CA GLY A 53 2.16 -9.00 9.78
C GLY A 53 2.14 -10.36 9.10
N PHE A 54 1.00 -11.06 9.12
CA PHE A 54 0.82 -12.32 8.40
C PHE A 54 0.98 -12.14 6.88
N LEU A 55 0.33 -11.13 6.29
CA LEU A 55 0.45 -10.83 4.85
C LEU A 55 1.89 -10.43 4.46
N ALA A 56 2.55 -9.60 5.27
CA ALA A 56 3.95 -9.22 5.06
C ALA A 56 4.88 -10.44 5.18
N GLY A 57 4.63 -11.32 6.15
CA GLY A 57 5.35 -12.58 6.33
C GLY A 57 5.17 -13.52 5.15
N LEU A 58 3.95 -13.66 4.61
CA LEU A 58 3.70 -14.43 3.39
C LEU A 58 4.43 -13.85 2.17
N ALA A 59 4.46 -12.53 2.03
CA ALA A 59 5.19 -11.86 0.95
C ALA A 59 6.70 -12.15 1.03
N GLY A 60 7.32 -11.94 2.18
CA GLY A 60 8.75 -12.22 2.39
C GLY A 60 9.09 -13.71 2.30
N GLY A 61 8.29 -14.55 2.95
CA GLY A 61 8.48 -16.01 2.97
C GLY A 61 8.35 -16.64 1.58
N SER A 62 7.36 -16.21 0.79
CA SER A 62 7.21 -16.70 -0.59
C SER A 62 8.39 -16.31 -1.49
N MET A 63 9.03 -15.18 -1.22
CA MET A 63 10.22 -14.75 -1.95
C MET A 63 11.45 -15.57 -1.57
N VAL A 64 11.71 -15.77 -0.28
CA VAL A 64 12.86 -16.53 0.22
C VAL A 64 12.73 -18.01 -0.15
N LEU A 65 11.58 -18.63 0.13
CA LEU A 65 11.36 -20.06 -0.10
C LEU A 65 11.09 -20.39 -1.57
N GLY A 66 10.43 -19.49 -2.29
CA GLY A 66 9.98 -19.76 -3.66
C GLY A 66 10.96 -19.34 -4.75
N VAL A 67 11.66 -18.21 -4.58
CA VAL A 67 12.53 -17.65 -5.64
C VAL A 67 13.99 -17.96 -5.37
N PHE A 68 14.47 -17.67 -4.16
CA PHE A 68 15.90 -17.77 -3.84
C PHE A 68 16.31 -19.12 -3.23
N GLY A 69 15.36 -19.87 -2.64
CA GLY A 69 15.62 -21.14 -1.95
C GLY A 69 16.45 -21.03 -0.67
N SER A 70 16.96 -19.84 -0.36
CA SER A 70 17.79 -19.55 0.80
C SER A 70 17.73 -18.05 1.12
N LEU A 71 18.08 -17.68 2.35
CA LEU A 71 18.10 -16.27 2.76
C LEU A 71 19.34 -15.59 2.15
N ILE A 72 19.12 -14.75 1.14
CA ILE A 72 20.19 -13.98 0.51
C ILE A 72 20.28 -12.56 1.08
N HIS A 73 21.48 -11.99 1.02
CA HIS A 73 21.69 -10.59 1.38
C HIS A 73 20.91 -9.68 0.41
N ARG A 74 20.18 -8.69 0.94
CA ARG A 74 19.29 -7.79 0.17
C ARG A 74 18.15 -8.50 -0.59
N PHE A 75 17.55 -9.55 -0.02
CA PHE A 75 16.37 -10.20 -0.60
C PHE A 75 15.19 -9.23 -0.83
N SER A 76 15.12 -8.12 -0.10
CA SER A 76 14.16 -7.03 -0.32
C SER A 76 14.90 -5.70 -0.56
N PRO A 77 15.18 -5.33 -1.82
CA PRO A 77 15.86 -4.08 -2.17
C PRO A 77 15.01 -2.81 -1.98
N GLY A 78 13.83 -2.92 -1.34
CA GLY A 78 12.86 -1.83 -1.24
C GLY A 78 11.41 -2.22 -1.55
N TYR A 79 11.06 -3.50 -1.65
CA TYR A 79 9.71 -3.93 -2.03
C TYR A 79 8.59 -3.42 -1.11
N GLY A 80 8.91 -3.11 0.16
CA GLY A 80 7.97 -2.45 1.07
C GLY A 80 7.61 -1.02 0.63
N TRP A 81 8.59 -0.26 0.14
CA TRP A 81 8.39 1.10 -0.36
C TRP A 81 7.57 1.12 -1.66
N ASP A 82 7.87 0.17 -2.56
CA ASP A 82 7.09 -0.03 -3.78
C ASP A 82 5.65 -0.41 -3.45
N GLY A 83 5.43 -1.18 -2.38
CA GLY A 83 4.11 -1.52 -1.87
C GLY A 83 3.30 -0.32 -1.38
N ILE A 84 3.94 0.64 -0.67
CA ILE A 84 3.30 1.90 -0.26
C ILE A 84 2.88 2.69 -1.50
N THR A 85 3.75 2.78 -2.49
CA THR A 85 3.46 3.48 -3.75
C THR A 85 2.30 2.83 -4.50
N ALA A 86 2.26 1.50 -4.57
CA ALA A 86 1.16 0.76 -5.18
C ALA A 86 -0.18 1.04 -4.47
N ALA A 87 -0.18 1.08 -3.13
CA ALA A 87 -1.37 1.35 -2.33
C ALA A 87 -1.90 2.77 -2.56
N LEU A 88 -1.01 3.75 -2.68
CA LEU A 88 -1.38 5.15 -2.95
C LEU A 88 -1.96 5.33 -4.34
N ILE A 89 -1.34 4.76 -5.37
CA ILE A 89 -1.87 4.75 -6.74
C ILE A 89 -3.26 4.09 -6.78
N ALA A 90 -3.43 3.00 -6.03
CA ALA A 90 -4.70 2.29 -5.92
C ALA A 90 -5.72 2.94 -4.97
N ARG A 91 -5.41 4.08 -4.35
CA ARG A 91 -6.27 4.78 -3.37
C ARG A 91 -6.76 3.86 -2.24
N ASN A 92 -5.88 2.99 -1.74
CA ASN A 92 -6.21 1.97 -0.73
C ASN A 92 -7.34 1.01 -1.13
N ASN A 93 -7.69 0.90 -2.41
CA ASN A 93 -8.65 -0.10 -2.89
C ASN A 93 -7.92 -1.42 -3.18
N PRO A 94 -8.22 -2.52 -2.46
CA PRO A 94 -7.50 -3.78 -2.57
C PRO A 94 -7.61 -4.43 -3.96
N TYR A 95 -8.66 -4.14 -4.74
CA TYR A 95 -8.79 -4.63 -6.11
C TYR A 95 -7.97 -3.80 -7.09
N ALA A 96 -7.89 -2.48 -6.88
CA ALA A 96 -7.09 -1.58 -7.72
C ALA A 96 -5.58 -1.71 -7.49
N VAL A 97 -5.17 -2.30 -6.36
CA VAL A 97 -3.74 -2.60 -6.07
C VAL A 97 -3.15 -3.58 -7.08
N ILE A 98 -3.94 -4.52 -7.62
CA ILE A 98 -3.44 -5.53 -8.56
C ILE A 98 -2.86 -4.90 -9.84
N PRO A 99 -3.61 -4.09 -10.62
CA PRO A 99 -3.06 -3.44 -11.80
C PRO A 99 -1.98 -2.40 -11.46
N ALA A 100 -2.09 -1.69 -10.33
CA ALA A 100 -1.08 -0.72 -9.90
C ALA A 100 0.27 -1.39 -9.59
N ALA A 101 0.26 -2.53 -8.88
CA ALA A 101 1.45 -3.30 -8.58
C ALA A 101 2.07 -3.93 -9.84
N LEU A 102 1.24 -4.38 -10.79
CA LEU A 102 1.72 -4.87 -12.09
C LEU A 102 2.43 -3.78 -12.90
N LEU A 103 1.89 -2.56 -12.92
CA LEU A 103 2.54 -1.42 -13.56
C LEU A 103 3.91 -1.14 -12.93
N LEU A 104 3.99 -1.05 -11.61
CA LEU A 104 5.24 -0.79 -10.91
C LEU A 104 6.26 -1.92 -11.09
N ALA A 105 5.81 -3.18 -11.10
CA ALA A 105 6.64 -4.34 -11.37
C ALA A 105 7.17 -4.37 -12.81
N ALA A 106 6.35 -3.95 -13.78
CA ALA A 106 6.77 -3.83 -15.18
C ALA A 106 7.84 -2.75 -15.35
N LEU A 107 7.65 -1.58 -14.72
CA LEU A 107 8.65 -0.51 -14.72
C LEU A 107 9.97 -0.96 -14.06
N ARG A 108 9.86 -1.69 -12.93
CA ARG A 108 11.03 -2.19 -12.19
C ARG A 108 11.77 -3.30 -12.94
N THR A 109 11.06 -4.20 -13.60
CA THR A 109 11.71 -5.26 -14.40
C THR A 109 12.29 -4.68 -15.70
N GLY A 110 11.58 -3.74 -16.33
CA GLY A 110 12.05 -3.02 -17.50
C GLY A 110 13.35 -2.24 -17.25
N SER A 111 13.51 -1.70 -16.03
CA SER A 111 14.75 -1.00 -15.65
C SER A 111 15.98 -1.90 -15.67
N ILE A 112 15.83 -3.15 -15.25
CA ILE A 112 16.92 -4.14 -15.25
C ILE A 112 17.37 -4.40 -16.69
N GLY A 113 16.42 -4.50 -17.64
CA GLY A 113 16.75 -4.62 -19.07
C GLY A 113 17.47 -3.39 -19.62
N MET A 114 17.04 -2.19 -19.24
CA MET A 114 17.70 -0.94 -19.65
C MET A 114 19.08 -0.77 -19.01
N MET A 115 19.28 -1.27 -17.79
CA MET A 115 20.57 -1.26 -17.10
C MET A 115 21.59 -2.13 -17.85
N ILE A 116 21.16 -3.32 -18.28
CA ILE A 116 22.03 -4.27 -18.99
C ILE A 116 22.30 -3.81 -20.44
N GLY A 117 21.30 -3.24 -21.12
CA GLY A 117 21.40 -2.91 -22.55
C GLY A 117 21.84 -1.47 -22.88
N ALA A 118 21.52 -0.49 -22.05
CA ALA A 118 21.70 0.94 -22.35
C ALA A 118 22.55 1.70 -21.31
N GLY A 119 23.11 1.01 -20.31
CA GLY A 119 23.95 1.64 -19.26
C GLY A 119 23.18 2.57 -18.32
N VAL A 120 21.85 2.44 -18.26
CA VAL A 120 20.97 3.29 -17.45
C VAL A 120 21.01 2.83 -15.99
N SER A 121 21.31 3.74 -15.05
CA SER A 121 21.35 3.44 -13.62
C SER A 121 19.94 3.20 -13.04
N ASN A 122 19.84 2.29 -12.06
CA ASN A 122 18.59 2.01 -11.32
C ASN A 122 18.03 3.25 -10.59
N GLU A 123 18.87 4.26 -10.35
CA GLU A 123 18.47 5.56 -9.77
C GLU A 123 17.42 6.28 -10.62
N LEU A 124 17.51 6.17 -11.96
CA LEU A 124 16.54 6.81 -12.86
C LEU A 124 15.15 6.20 -12.71
N VAL A 125 15.06 4.92 -12.40
CA VAL A 125 13.76 4.25 -12.22
C VAL A 125 13.15 4.57 -10.87
N LEU A 126 13.97 4.70 -9.83
CA LEU A 126 13.51 5.24 -8.55
C LEU A 126 13.00 6.68 -8.70
N ALA A 127 13.67 7.52 -9.50
CA ALA A 127 13.22 8.87 -9.79
C ALA A 127 11.87 8.89 -10.52
N VAL A 128 11.69 8.05 -11.55
CA VAL A 128 10.42 7.93 -12.29
C VAL A 128 9.30 7.39 -11.37
N GLN A 129 9.56 6.37 -10.56
CA GLN A 129 8.59 5.87 -9.57
C GLN A 129 8.19 6.95 -8.57
N GLY A 130 9.15 7.76 -8.10
CA GLY A 130 8.89 8.93 -7.25
C GLY A 130 8.01 9.98 -7.93
N LEU A 131 8.24 10.25 -9.22
CA LEU A 131 7.40 11.17 -9.99
C LEU A 131 5.98 10.64 -10.16
N ILE A 132 5.81 9.34 -10.42
CA ILE A 132 4.50 8.67 -10.48
C ILE A 132 3.79 8.79 -9.13
N LEU A 133 4.50 8.54 -8.03
CA LEU A 133 3.96 8.68 -6.68
C LEU A 133 3.46 10.11 -6.43
N VAL A 134 4.26 11.12 -6.74
CA VAL A 134 3.88 12.53 -6.60
C VAL A 134 2.67 12.85 -7.46
N ALA A 135 2.64 12.41 -8.72
CA ALA A 135 1.51 12.61 -9.62
C ALA A 135 0.23 11.94 -9.10
N ALA A 136 0.33 10.73 -8.53
CA ALA A 136 -0.80 10.00 -7.96
C ALA A 136 -1.32 10.66 -6.66
N ALA A 137 -0.42 11.20 -5.83
CA ALA A 137 -0.77 11.86 -4.57
C ALA A 137 -1.23 13.33 -4.76
N ALA A 138 -0.86 13.98 -5.86
CA ALA A 138 -1.14 15.39 -6.11
C ALA A 138 -2.63 15.79 -5.98
N PRO A 139 -3.61 15.03 -6.48
CA PRO A 139 -5.03 15.37 -6.32
C PRO A 139 -5.47 15.40 -4.86
N GLU A 140 -4.96 14.46 -4.05
CA GLU A 140 -5.29 14.33 -2.64
C GLU A 140 -4.62 15.46 -1.85
N ALA A 141 -3.34 15.71 -2.11
CA ALA A 141 -2.59 16.82 -1.54
C ALA A 141 -3.25 18.19 -1.84
N TYR A 142 -3.67 18.42 -3.09
CA TYR A 142 -4.38 19.63 -3.49
C TYR A 142 -5.70 19.79 -2.73
N SER A 143 -6.48 18.71 -2.59
CA SER A 143 -7.75 18.74 -1.86
C SER A 143 -7.58 19.03 -0.36
N MET A 144 -6.51 18.49 0.25
CA MET A 144 -6.18 18.73 1.66
C MET A 144 -5.74 20.18 1.87
N LEU A 145 -4.84 20.69 1.03
CA LEU A 145 -4.37 22.08 1.09
C LEU A 145 -5.55 23.06 0.97
N GLY A 146 -6.47 22.79 0.04
CA GLY A 146 -7.68 23.59 -0.16
C GLY A 146 -8.67 23.58 1.02
N ARG A 147 -8.66 22.55 1.87
CA ARG A 147 -9.44 22.50 3.12
C ARG A 147 -8.77 23.29 4.24
N VAL A 148 -7.45 23.18 4.38
CA VAL A 148 -6.67 23.92 5.39
C VAL A 148 -6.75 25.43 5.14
N VAL A 149 -6.57 25.86 3.88
CA VAL A 149 -6.64 27.29 3.52
C VAL A 149 -8.06 27.86 3.73
N ARG A 150 -9.11 27.08 3.47
CA ARG A 150 -10.50 27.49 3.74
C ARG A 150 -10.82 27.50 5.25
N GLY A 151 -10.31 26.54 6.02
CA GLY A 151 -10.46 26.52 7.48
C GLY A 151 -9.76 27.69 8.16
N ALA A 152 -8.59 28.09 7.67
CA ALA A 152 -7.86 29.25 8.19
C ALA A 152 -8.59 30.59 7.92
N ARG A 153 -9.40 30.68 6.86
CA ARG A 153 -10.21 31.88 6.55
C ARG A 153 -11.54 31.96 7.31
N GLY A 154 -12.02 30.87 7.90
CA GLY A 154 -13.32 30.80 8.57
C GLY A 154 -13.32 30.99 10.10
N GLY A 155 -12.14 31.11 10.72
CA GLY A 155 -12.00 31.23 12.19
C GLY A 155 -11.86 32.66 12.73
N GLY A 156 -12.22 33.67 11.94
CA GLY A 156 -12.03 35.10 12.25
C GLY A 156 -13.32 35.92 12.34
N ALA A 157 -14.41 35.35 12.84
CA ALA A 157 -15.66 36.05 13.14
C ALA A 157 -16.21 35.62 14.50
#